data_AF-A0A9N9NW79-F1
#
_entry.id   AF-A0A9N9NW79-F1
#
_cell.length_a   1.000
_cell.length_b   1.000
_cell.length_c   1.000
_cell.angle_alpha   90.00
_cell.angle_beta   90.00
_cell.angle_gamma   90.00
#
_symmetry.space_group_name_H-M   'P 1'
#
loop_
_entity.id
_entity.type
_entity.pdbx_description
1 polymer ?
#
loop_
_entity_poly.entity_id
_entity_poly.type
_entity_poly.pdbx_seq_one_letter_code
_entity_poly.pdbx_strand_id
1 'polypeptide(L)'
;MECEHAFKSNVRIIVRPLIDFWGYGFGGNGGIDIFGNHEGYLILVQCKNYTTAKVSVDEIRAFEGMMLRYPKNTTIGIYVIFVMDGYSRLAIERAESSKLNLLLTNMSNMHQDILNYFSKKLYNNSEKENYIIEGIIYKTKEIIRAMNENHKRKIDVLKEKVDAIIENQKKFERKIEIN
;
A
#
# COMPACT_ATOMS: atom_id res chain seq x y z
N MET A 1 -19.05 -17.97 15.64
CA MET A 1 -19.19 -19.07 14.67
C MET A 1 -19.75 -18.60 13.32
N GLU A 2 -20.88 -17.89 13.27
CA GLU A 2 -21.50 -17.49 11.99
C GLU A 2 -20.65 -16.52 11.16
N CYS A 3 -20.05 -15.48 11.77
CA CYS A 3 -19.15 -14.58 11.04
C CYS A 3 -17.90 -15.29 10.51
N GLU A 4 -17.30 -16.17 11.29
CA GLU A 4 -16.11 -16.92 10.86
C GLU A 4 -16.40 -17.79 9.63
N HIS A 5 -17.54 -18.48 9.61
CA HIS A 5 -17.97 -19.28 8.47
C HIS A 5 -18.17 -18.41 7.22
N ALA A 6 -18.84 -17.25 7.38
CA ALA A 6 -19.07 -16.31 6.28
C ALA A 6 -17.76 -15.68 5.75
N PHE A 7 -16.77 -15.41 6.61
CA PHE A 7 -15.46 -14.91 6.18
C PHE A 7 -14.65 -15.98 5.43
N LYS A 8 -14.66 -17.22 5.92
CA LYS A 8 -13.94 -18.35 5.31
C LYS A 8 -14.53 -18.75 3.96
N SER A 9 -15.87 -18.77 3.83
CA SER A 9 -16.54 -19.22 2.61
C SER A 9 -16.46 -18.22 1.46
N ASN A 10 -16.40 -16.92 1.77
CA ASN A 10 -16.69 -15.89 0.77
C ASN A 10 -15.45 -15.08 0.32
N VAL A 11 -14.40 -14.91 1.14
CA VAL A 11 -13.32 -13.94 0.83
C VAL A 11 -11.93 -14.57 0.64
N ARG A 12 -11.78 -15.91 0.76
CA ARG A 12 -10.47 -16.61 0.78
C ARG A 12 -9.47 -15.96 1.75
N ILE A 13 -9.95 -15.41 2.86
CA ILE A 13 -9.10 -14.89 3.93
C ILE A 13 -8.62 -16.09 4.74
N ILE A 14 -7.33 -16.16 5.08
CA ILE A 14 -6.84 -17.14 6.04
C ILE A 14 -7.28 -16.70 7.42
N VAL A 15 -8.42 -17.21 7.88
CA VAL A 15 -9.03 -16.84 9.15
C VAL A 15 -8.51 -17.75 10.26
N ARG A 16 -7.96 -17.16 11.33
CA ARG A 16 -7.69 -17.89 12.58
C ARG A 16 -8.69 -17.44 13.66
N PRO A 17 -9.56 -18.34 14.16
CA PRO A 17 -10.34 -18.05 15.35
C PRO A 17 -9.41 -17.92 16.56
N LEU A 18 -9.64 -16.91 17.39
CA LEU A 18 -9.00 -16.79 18.69
C LEU A 18 -9.61 -17.81 19.66
N ILE A 19 -9.03 -19.00 19.72
CA ILE A 19 -9.32 -19.94 20.82
C ILE A 19 -8.27 -19.82 21.94
N ASP A 20 -7.06 -19.31 21.66
CA ASP A 20 -5.91 -19.49 22.56
C ASP A 20 -5.17 -18.19 23.01
N PHE A 21 -5.87 -17.07 23.17
CA PHE A 21 -5.27 -15.86 23.77
C PHE A 21 -6.03 -15.40 25.02
N TRP A 22 -6.20 -16.32 25.96
CA TRP A 22 -6.82 -16.04 27.25
C TRP A 22 -5.77 -15.75 28.32
N GLY A 23 -5.57 -14.47 28.59
CA GLY A 23 -5.24 -13.98 29.91
C GLY A 23 -6.46 -13.28 30.50
N TYR A 24 -7.33 -14.04 31.17
CA TYR A 24 -8.38 -13.59 32.10
C TYR A 24 -9.55 -12.72 31.57
N GLY A 25 -10.76 -13.30 31.56
CA GLY A 25 -12.02 -12.54 31.69
C GLY A 25 -13.11 -12.92 30.68
N PHE A 26 -13.90 -13.97 30.98
CA PHE A 26 -15.16 -14.32 30.31
C PHE A 26 -16.24 -13.22 30.51
N GLY A 27 -15.96 -12.03 30.01
CA GLY A 27 -16.79 -10.81 30.06
C GLY A 27 -16.29 -9.74 29.06
N GLY A 28 -15.72 -10.17 27.93
CA GLY A 28 -14.93 -9.34 27.01
C GLY A 28 -15.76 -8.50 26.03
N ASN A 29 -16.22 -7.33 26.46
CA ASN A 29 -16.98 -6.38 25.62
C ASN A 29 -16.07 -5.41 24.82
N GLY A 30 -15.13 -5.89 23.98
CA GLY A 30 -14.41 -4.97 23.08
C GLY A 30 -13.12 -5.44 22.43
N GLY A 31 -12.95 -6.75 22.18
CA GLY A 31 -11.74 -7.32 21.58
C GLY A 31 -11.93 -7.82 20.14
N ILE A 32 -10.84 -7.85 19.35
CA ILE A 32 -10.85 -8.37 17.97
C ILE A 32 -11.28 -9.85 17.97
N ASP A 33 -12.31 -10.18 17.20
CA ASP A 33 -12.87 -11.54 17.14
C ASP A 33 -12.14 -12.43 16.13
N ILE A 34 -11.65 -11.83 15.04
CA ILE A 34 -11.03 -12.57 13.94
C ILE A 34 -9.75 -11.85 13.48
N PHE A 35 -8.72 -12.65 13.24
CA PHE A 35 -7.51 -12.26 12.54
C PHE A 35 -7.45 -12.93 11.17
N GLY A 36 -7.11 -12.14 10.16
CA GLY A 36 -6.96 -12.59 8.78
C GLY A 36 -5.72 -12.01 8.12
N ASN A 37 -5.28 -12.66 7.06
CA ASN A 37 -4.33 -12.09 6.12
C ASN A 37 -4.91 -12.19 4.70
N HIS A 38 -4.73 -11.13 3.91
CA HIS A 38 -5.07 -11.11 2.49
C HIS A 38 -4.10 -10.19 1.75
N GLU A 39 -3.38 -10.72 0.76
CA GLU A 39 -2.48 -9.96 -0.11
C GLU A 39 -1.50 -9.02 0.64
N GLY A 40 -0.95 -9.49 1.76
CA GLY A 40 -0.01 -8.71 2.57
C GLY A 40 -0.66 -7.74 3.56
N TYR A 41 -1.99 -7.61 3.56
CA TYR A 41 -2.74 -6.87 4.57
C TYR A 41 -3.11 -7.76 5.76
N LEU A 42 -2.89 -7.23 6.96
CA LEU A 42 -3.46 -7.76 8.20
C LEU A 42 -4.91 -7.30 8.32
N ILE A 43 -5.82 -8.25 8.44
CA ILE A 43 -7.26 -8.00 8.61
C ILE A 43 -7.62 -8.25 10.07
N LEU A 44 -8.20 -7.24 10.71
CA LEU A 44 -8.74 -7.31 12.06
C LEU A 44 -10.25 -7.17 11.97
N VAL A 45 -11.01 -8.15 12.46
CA VAL A 45 -12.48 -8.06 12.43
C VAL A 45 -13.04 -8.06 13.84
N GLN A 46 -13.94 -7.13 14.09
CA GLN A 46 -14.85 -7.16 15.23
C GLN A 46 -16.25 -7.43 14.72
N CYS A 47 -16.95 -8.37 15.32
CA CYS A 47 -18.32 -8.72 15.05
C CYS A 47 -19.20 -8.36 16.25
N LYS A 48 -20.29 -7.64 16.01
CA LYS A 48 -21.31 -7.33 17.04
C LYS A 48 -22.68 -7.81 16.59
N ASN A 49 -23.26 -8.69 17.39
CA ASN A 49 -24.63 -9.15 17.20
C ASN A 49 -25.59 -8.28 18.01
N TYR A 50 -25.89 -7.08 17.49
CA TYR A 50 -26.96 -6.24 18.02
C TYR A 50 -28.24 -6.48 17.24
N THR A 51 -29.33 -6.72 17.97
CA THR A 51 -30.67 -6.91 17.40
C THR A 51 -31.46 -5.61 17.34
N THR A 52 -31.31 -4.73 18.33
CA THR A 52 -32.05 -3.45 18.43
C THR A 52 -31.17 -2.23 18.72
N ALA A 53 -29.98 -2.43 19.31
CA ALA A 53 -29.05 -1.36 19.61
C ALA A 53 -28.24 -0.93 18.38
N LYS A 54 -27.95 0.37 18.27
CA LYS A 54 -27.02 0.90 17.28
C LYS A 54 -25.63 1.03 17.86
N VAL A 55 -24.62 0.68 17.07
CA VAL A 55 -23.20 0.91 17.36
C VAL A 55 -22.96 2.40 17.50
N SER A 56 -22.38 2.76 18.64
CA SER A 56 -22.05 4.12 19.03
C SER A 56 -20.67 4.55 18.50
N VAL A 57 -20.41 5.86 18.54
CA VAL A 57 -19.09 6.40 18.19
C VAL A 57 -17.99 5.90 19.13
N ASP A 58 -18.30 5.64 20.39
CA ASP A 58 -17.31 5.22 21.38
C ASP A 58 -16.84 3.78 21.14
N GLU A 59 -17.72 2.90 20.64
CA GLU A 59 -17.33 1.56 20.20
C GLU A 59 -16.38 1.60 19.01
N ILE A 60 -16.63 2.49 18.04
CA ILE A 60 -15.72 2.69 16.91
C ILE A 60 -14.37 3.22 17.38
N ARG A 61 -14.35 4.19 18.31
CA ARG A 61 -13.10 4.71 18.90
C ARG A 61 -12.33 3.63 19.65
N ALA A 62 -13.02 2.76 20.39
CA ALA A 62 -12.40 1.65 21.08
C ALA A 62 -11.74 0.68 20.09
N PHE A 63 -12.45 0.36 18.99
CA PHE A 63 -11.91 -0.47 17.92
C PHE A 63 -10.70 0.15 17.23
N GLU A 64 -10.75 1.44 16.90
CA GLU A 64 -9.59 2.19 16.40
C GLU A 64 -8.41 2.12 17.37
N GLY A 65 -8.67 2.26 18.67
CA GLY A 65 -7.67 2.14 19.73
C GLY A 65 -6.94 0.80 19.71
N MET A 66 -7.64 -0.28 19.38
CA MET A 66 -7.01 -1.59 19.17
C MET A 66 -6.20 -1.65 17.88
N MET A 67 -6.73 -1.12 16.78
CA MET A 67 -6.03 -1.10 15.49
C MET A 67 -4.71 -0.33 15.55
N LEU A 68 -4.59 0.69 16.40
CA LEU A 68 -3.37 1.47 16.58
C LEU A 68 -2.16 0.64 17.07
N ARG A 69 -2.39 -0.58 17.57
CA ARG A 69 -1.33 -1.50 17.98
C ARG A 69 -0.64 -2.19 16.79
N TYR A 70 -1.14 -1.98 15.57
CA TYR A 70 -0.67 -2.63 14.35
C TYR A 70 -0.24 -1.60 13.28
N PRO A 71 0.57 -2.00 12.28
CA PRO A 71 1.06 -1.09 11.26
C PRO A 71 -0.10 -0.48 10.44
N LYS A 72 -0.27 0.84 10.52
CA LYS A 72 -1.42 1.57 9.95
C LYS A 72 -1.59 1.37 8.43
N ASN A 73 -0.48 1.24 7.70
CA ASN A 73 -0.50 1.19 6.24
C ASN A 73 -0.89 -0.19 5.70
N THR A 74 -0.68 -1.24 6.49
CA THR A 74 -0.90 -2.64 6.08
C THR A 74 -1.91 -3.35 6.96
N THR A 75 -2.64 -2.62 7.81
CA THR A 75 -3.72 -3.15 8.64
C THR A 75 -5.05 -2.59 8.16
N ILE A 76 -6.05 -3.45 8.03
CA ILE A 76 -7.44 -3.12 7.72
C ILE A 76 -8.32 -3.62 8.86
N GLY A 77 -9.08 -2.72 9.46
CA GLY A 77 -10.08 -3.03 10.47
C GLY A 77 -11.45 -3.13 9.82
N ILE A 78 -12.19 -4.19 10.12
CA ILE A 78 -13.54 -4.41 9.64
C ILE A 78 -14.44 -4.54 10.87
N TYR A 79 -15.40 -3.65 11.00
CA TYR A 79 -16.45 -3.75 12.00
C TYR A 79 -17.71 -4.30 11.33
N VAL A 80 -18.22 -5.40 11.84
CA VAL A 80 -19.36 -6.13 11.26
C VAL A 80 -20.50 -6.15 12.25
N ILE A 81 -21.68 -5.78 11.78
CA ILE A 81 -22.95 -5.94 12.51
C ILE A 81 -23.88 -6.89 11.78
N PHE A 82 -24.88 -7.43 12.47
CA PHE A 82 -25.83 -8.36 11.86
C PHE A 82 -27.02 -7.67 11.19
N VAL A 83 -27.35 -6.44 11.61
CA VAL A 83 -28.50 -5.68 11.10
C VAL A 83 -28.08 -4.62 10.08
N MET A 84 -28.98 -4.21 9.18
CA MET A 84 -28.64 -3.27 8.09
C MET A 84 -28.37 -1.84 8.58
N ASP A 85 -29.19 -1.31 9.50
CA ASP A 85 -29.10 0.05 10.03
C ASP A 85 -28.65 0.05 11.50
N GLY A 86 -27.62 -0.75 11.79
CA GLY A 86 -27.10 -0.88 13.16
C GLY A 86 -25.98 0.07 13.51
N TYR A 87 -25.65 1.06 12.68
CA TYR A 87 -24.67 2.09 13.03
C TYR A 87 -25.37 3.42 13.31
N SER A 88 -24.96 4.11 14.37
CA SER A 88 -25.34 5.50 14.56
C SER A 88 -24.67 6.40 13.52
N ARG A 89 -25.30 7.52 13.19
CA ARG A 89 -24.72 8.51 12.25
C ARG A 89 -23.31 8.94 12.67
N LEU A 90 -23.11 9.19 13.97
CA LEU A 90 -21.81 9.58 14.53
C LEU A 90 -20.74 8.48 14.40
N ALA A 91 -21.13 7.21 14.47
CA ALA A 91 -20.21 6.08 14.25
C ALA A 91 -19.74 6.03 12.78
N ILE A 92 -20.66 6.25 11.83
CA ILE A 92 -20.34 6.31 10.40
C ILE A 92 -19.39 7.50 10.12
N GLU A 93 -19.77 8.70 10.55
CA GLU A 93 -18.95 9.92 10.37
C GLU A 93 -17.55 9.76 10.99
N ARG A 94 -17.44 9.06 12.13
CA ARG A 94 -16.16 8.76 12.76
C ARG A 94 -15.30 7.81 11.92
N ALA A 95 -15.89 6.75 11.38
CA ALA A 95 -15.16 5.81 10.54
C ALA A 95 -14.71 6.45 9.22
N GLU A 96 -15.56 7.26 8.58
CA GLU A 96 -15.25 7.97 7.34
C GLU A 96 -14.14 9.02 7.52
N SER A 97 -14.11 9.69 8.67
CA SER A 97 -13.05 10.65 9.01
C SER A 97 -11.79 10.01 9.60
N SER A 98 -11.75 8.68 9.76
CA SER A 98 -10.61 7.99 10.32
C SER A 98 -9.40 8.05 9.39
N LYS A 99 -8.21 8.20 9.97
CA LYS A 99 -6.93 8.05 9.25
C LYS A 99 -6.52 6.59 9.13
N LEU A 100 -7.23 5.67 9.78
CA LEU A 100 -6.99 4.24 9.73
C LEU A 100 -7.78 3.60 8.58
N ASN A 101 -7.35 2.44 8.10
CA ASN A 101 -8.09 1.69 7.11
C ASN A 101 -9.26 0.95 7.79
N LEU A 102 -10.34 1.67 8.06
CA LEU A 102 -11.52 1.14 8.74
C LEU A 102 -12.68 0.97 7.74
N LEU A 103 -13.33 -0.20 7.78
CA LEU A 103 -14.54 -0.51 7.04
C LEU A 103 -15.65 -0.86 8.03
N LEU A 104 -16.78 -0.16 7.95
CA LEU A 104 -18.02 -0.55 8.60
C LEU A 104 -18.86 -1.31 7.59
N THR A 105 -19.37 -2.48 7.99
CA THR A 105 -20.26 -3.28 7.14
C THR A 105 -21.27 -4.05 7.97
N ASN A 106 -22.23 -4.70 7.30
CA ASN A 106 -23.19 -5.60 7.88
C ASN A 106 -23.08 -7.00 7.26
N MET A 107 -23.62 -8.02 7.92
CA MET A 107 -23.53 -9.41 7.49
C MET A 107 -24.00 -9.64 6.04
N SER A 108 -25.06 -8.96 5.61
CA SER A 108 -25.64 -9.10 4.26
C SER A 108 -24.73 -8.53 3.17
N ASN A 109 -24.07 -7.40 3.43
CA ASN A 109 -23.27 -6.68 2.44
C ASN A 109 -21.76 -6.95 2.59
N MET A 110 -21.35 -7.62 3.66
CA MET A 110 -19.96 -7.83 4.07
C MET A 110 -19.06 -8.29 2.93
N HIS A 111 -19.49 -9.29 2.17
CA HIS A 111 -18.70 -9.82 1.06
C HIS A 111 -18.41 -8.74 0.00
N GLN A 112 -19.47 -8.04 -0.45
CA GLN A 112 -19.32 -7.03 -1.50
C GLN A 112 -18.58 -5.79 -1.00
N ASP A 113 -18.85 -5.37 0.24
CA ASP A 113 -18.20 -4.21 0.86
C ASP A 113 -16.69 -4.43 1.00
N ILE A 114 -16.28 -5.64 1.42
CA ILE A 114 -14.87 -6.00 1.53
C ILE A 114 -14.20 -6.00 0.15
N LEU A 115 -14.81 -6.61 -0.87
CA LEU A 115 -14.26 -6.62 -2.23
C LEU A 115 -14.11 -5.20 -2.80
N ASN A 116 -15.14 -4.37 -2.63
CA ASN A 116 -15.12 -2.97 -3.06
C ASN A 116 -14.02 -2.17 -2.33
N TYR A 117 -13.86 -2.41 -1.04
CA TYR A 117 -12.85 -1.76 -0.21
C TYR A 117 -11.43 -2.10 -0.67
N PHE A 118 -11.14 -3.40 -0.86
CA PHE A 118 -9.84 -3.85 -1.37
C PHE A 118 -9.58 -3.30 -2.77
N SER A 119 -10.57 -3.37 -3.67
CA SER A 119 -10.44 -2.86 -5.04
C SER A 119 -10.07 -1.37 -5.06
N LYS A 120 -10.76 -0.55 -4.24
CA LYS A 120 -10.47 0.89 -4.12
C LYS A 120 -9.08 1.15 -3.54
N LYS A 121 -8.65 0.36 -2.54
CA LYS A 121 -7.32 0.50 -1.92
C LYS A 121 -6.19 0.09 -2.86
N LEU A 122 -6.34 -1.03 -3.56
CA LEU A 122 -5.36 -1.52 -4.54
C LEU A 122 -5.23 -0.55 -5.71
N TYR A 123 -6.34 0.00 -6.21
CA TYR A 123 -6.32 0.99 -7.28
C TYR A 123 -5.58 2.28 -6.87
N ASN A 124 -5.84 2.80 -5.67
CA ASN A 124 -5.16 4.00 -5.19
C ASN A 124 -3.66 3.77 -4.95
N ASN A 125 -3.25 2.55 -4.59
CA ASN A 125 -1.83 2.24 -4.42
C ASN A 125 -1.11 2.11 -5.76
N SER A 126 -1.74 1.54 -6.79
CA SER A 126 -1.13 1.39 -8.11
C SER A 126 -0.86 2.74 -8.78
N GLU A 127 -1.75 3.73 -8.63
CA GLU A 127 -1.49 5.10 -9.11
C GLU A 127 -0.27 5.73 -8.41
N LYS A 128 -0.15 5.52 -7.09
CA LYS A 128 0.97 6.05 -6.31
C LYS A 128 2.29 5.38 -6.70
N GLU A 129 2.28 4.08 -6.92
CA GLU A 129 3.45 3.32 -7.39
C GLU A 129 3.86 3.75 -8.80
N ASN A 130 2.89 3.96 -9.70
CA ASN A 130 3.14 4.46 -11.04
C ASN A 130 3.83 5.83 -11.02
N TYR A 131 3.37 6.76 -10.17
CA TYR A 131 4.00 8.08 -10.04
C TYR A 131 5.46 7.99 -9.56
N ILE A 132 5.75 7.06 -8.63
CA ILE A 132 7.12 6.82 -8.15
C ILE A 132 7.99 6.26 -9.28
N ILE A 133 7.48 5.28 -10.02
CA ILE A 133 8.18 4.65 -11.15
C ILE A 133 8.46 5.69 -12.24
N GLU A 134 7.48 6.50 -12.62
CA GLU A 134 7.65 7.58 -13.60
C GLU A 134 8.72 8.59 -13.16
N GLY A 135 8.73 8.97 -11.87
CA GLY A 135 9.76 9.83 -11.30
C GLY A 135 11.17 9.23 -11.38
N ILE A 136 11.31 7.92 -11.15
CA ILE A 136 12.59 7.20 -11.30
C ILE A 136 13.02 7.14 -12.76
N ILE A 137 12.09 6.82 -13.67
CA ILE A 137 12.36 6.78 -15.12
C ILE A 137 12.84 8.15 -15.60
N TYR A 138 12.18 9.23 -15.19
CA TYR A 138 12.56 10.59 -15.56
C TYR A 138 13.98 10.94 -15.09
N LYS A 139 14.30 10.70 -13.81
CA LYS A 139 15.65 10.93 -13.28
C LYS A 139 16.72 10.11 -14.00
N THR A 140 16.41 8.86 -14.33
CA THR A 140 17.33 7.97 -15.05
C THR A 140 17.61 8.49 -16.46
N LYS A 141 16.59 8.98 -17.18
CA LYS A 141 16.75 9.60 -18.50
C LYS A 141 17.66 10.82 -18.45
N GLU A 142 17.51 11.67 -17.45
CA GLU A 142 18.35 12.87 -17.29
C GLU A 142 19.82 12.52 -17.00
N ILE A 143 20.07 11.51 -16.18
CA ILE A 143 21.43 11.00 -15.93
C ILE A 143 22.06 10.47 -17.23
N ILE A 144 21.32 9.65 -17.99
CA ILE A 144 21.79 9.10 -19.27
C ILE A 144 22.09 10.23 -20.26
N ARG A 145 21.23 11.27 -20.33
CA ARG A 145 21.42 12.44 -21.18
C ARG A 145 22.72 13.17 -20.84
N ALA A 146 22.95 13.46 -19.56
CA ALA A 146 24.16 14.11 -19.08
C ALA A 146 25.43 13.26 -19.35
N MET A 147 25.34 11.94 -19.17
CA MET A 147 26.43 11.01 -19.48
C MET A 147 26.77 11.02 -20.98
N ASN A 148 25.76 10.99 -21.84
CA ASN A 148 25.94 11.01 -23.29
C ASN A 148 26.55 12.33 -23.77
N GLU A 149 26.11 13.46 -23.23
CA GLU A 149 26.71 14.78 -23.52
C GLU A 149 28.18 14.84 -23.09
N ASN A 150 28.52 14.33 -21.92
CA ASN A 150 29.90 14.26 -21.44
C ASN A 150 30.75 13.33 -22.32
N HIS A 151 30.23 12.16 -22.69
CA HIS A 151 30.92 11.22 -23.57
C HIS A 151 31.19 11.84 -24.95
N LYS A 152 30.21 12.55 -25.51
CA LYS A 152 30.37 13.27 -26.78
C LYS A 152 31.50 14.30 -26.72
N ARG A 153 31.53 15.14 -25.67
CA ARG A 153 32.62 16.11 -25.46
C ARG A 153 34.00 15.44 -25.39
N LYS A 154 34.10 14.30 -24.70
CA LYS A 154 35.37 13.55 -24.62
C LYS A 154 35.80 13.02 -25.99
N ILE A 155 34.86 12.51 -26.79
CA ILE A 155 35.14 12.06 -28.16
C ILE A 155 35.64 13.23 -29.02
N ASP A 156 35.00 14.39 -28.93
CA ASP A 156 35.37 15.56 -29.73
C ASP A 156 36.81 16.03 -29.38
N VAL A 157 37.16 16.10 -28.09
CA VAL A 157 38.54 16.40 -27.64
C VAL A 157 39.54 15.36 -28.14
N LEU A 158 39.18 14.07 -28.17
CA LEU A 158 40.05 13.02 -28.71
C LEU A 158 40.29 13.19 -30.21
N LYS A 159 39.24 13.51 -30.98
CA LYS A 159 39.36 13.76 -32.43
C LYS A 159 40.32 14.91 -32.72
N GLU A 160 40.18 16.03 -32.03
CA GLU A 160 41.09 17.18 -32.17
C GLU A 160 42.56 16.80 -31.91
N LYS A 161 42.82 15.97 -30.90
CA LYS A 161 44.17 15.46 -30.62
C LYS A 161 44.70 14.53 -31.70
N VAL A 162 43.85 13.65 -32.24
CA VAL A 162 44.24 12.75 -33.34
C VAL A 162 44.58 13.56 -34.59
N ASP A 163 43.75 14.55 -34.94
CA ASP A 163 43.98 15.40 -36.11
C ASP A 163 45.31 16.17 -36.00
N ALA A 164 45.62 16.70 -34.81
CA ALA A 164 46.90 17.36 -34.54
C ALA A 164 48.11 16.42 -34.67
N ILE A 165 47.98 15.16 -34.22
CA ILE A 165 49.03 14.14 -34.39
C ILE A 165 49.26 13.84 -35.88
N ILE A 166 48.18 13.64 -36.64
CA ILE A 166 48.25 13.36 -38.08
C ILE A 166 48.93 14.53 -38.81
N GLU A 167 48.59 15.78 -38.47
CA GLU A 167 49.23 16.95 -39.08
C GLU A 167 50.72 17.03 -38.76
N ASN A 168 51.11 16.74 -37.51
CA ASN A 168 52.50 16.73 -37.10
C ASN A 168 53.31 15.61 -37.78
N GLN A 169 52.74 14.42 -37.95
CA GLN A 169 53.37 13.34 -38.73
C GLN A 169 53.64 13.76 -40.18
N LYS A 170 52.65 14.34 -40.85
CA LYS A 170 52.81 14.86 -42.24
C LYS A 170 53.87 15.96 -42.36
N LYS A 171 54.08 16.77 -41.31
CA LYS A 171 55.15 17.78 -41.27
C LYS A 171 56.53 17.14 -41.09
N PHE A 172 56.61 16.07 -40.31
CA PHE A 172 57.85 15.34 -40.08
C PHE A 172 58.31 14.61 -41.35
N GLU A 173 57.41 13.89 -42.02
CA GLU A 173 57.69 13.18 -43.29
C GLU A 173 58.24 14.12 -44.36
N ARG A 174 57.60 15.28 -44.55
CA ARG A 174 58.07 16.31 -45.51
C ARG A 174 59.47 16.86 -45.21
N LYS A 175 59.92 16.84 -43.96
CA LYS A 175 61.29 17.29 -43.61
C LYS A 175 62.35 16.25 -43.93
N ILE A 176 61.98 14.96 -43.98
CA ILE A 176 62.91 13.88 -44.33
C ILE A 176 63.19 13.87 -45.83
N GLU A 177 62.20 14.15 -46.68
CA GLU A 177 62.36 14.16 -48.15
C GLU A 177 63.23 15.31 -48.69
N ILE A 178 63.55 16.31 -47.87
CA ILE A 178 64.31 17.51 -48.27
C ILE A 178 65.80 17.39 -47.88
N ASN A 179 66.17 16.38 -47.07
CA ASN A 179 67.56 16.07 -46.67
C ASN A 179 68.10 14.88 -47.46
#